data_AF-A0A519V7A6-F1
#
_entry.id   AF-A0A519V7A6-F1
#
_cell.length_a   1.000
_cell.length_b   1.000
_cell.length_c   1.000
_cell.angle_alpha   90.00
_cell.angle_beta   90.00
_cell.angle_gamma   90.00
#
_symmetry.space_group_name_H-M   'P 1'
#
loop_
_entity.id
_entity.type
_entity.pdbx_description
1 polymer ?
#
loop_
_entity_poly.entity_id
_entity_poly.type
_entity_poly.pdbx_seq_one_letter_code
_entity_poly.pdbx_strand_id
1 'polypeptide(L)' 'MGSLKLYDSNISRASIVAEREHAYLNRSSEQKFLALLNLNRISVQLNGGNPLKKPQGLGIVISKPNI' A
#
# COMPACT_ATOMS: atom_id res chain seq x y z
N MET A 1 11.49 -5.48 4.16
CA MET A 1 10.93 -5.86 2.83
C MET A 1 9.94 -6.99 3.07
N GLY A 2 8.70 -6.89 2.57
CA GLY A 2 7.72 -7.96 2.76
C GLY A 2 8.15 -9.21 1.99
N SER A 3 8.20 -10.37 2.64
CA SER A 3 8.52 -11.62 1.96
C SER A 3 7.39 -11.99 0.99
N LEU A 4 7.72 -12.30 -0.25
CA LEU A 4 6.76 -12.86 -1.19
C LEU A 4 6.39 -14.28 -0.71
N LYS A 5 5.14 -14.48 -0.28
CA LYS A 5 4.60 -15.81 0.05
C LYS A 5 4.09 -16.46 -1.24
N LEU A 6 4.80 -17.49 -1.71
CA LEU A 6 4.37 -18.34 -2.81
C LEU A 6 3.39 -19.39 -2.27
N TYR A 7 2.28 -19.57 -2.96
CA TYR A 7 1.27 -20.57 -2.64
C TYR A 7 1.33 -21.69 -3.67
N ASP A 8 1.09 -22.92 -3.23
CA ASP A 8 0.89 -24.06 -4.12
C ASP A 8 -0.40 -23.87 -4.94
N SER A 9 -0.37 -24.25 -6.22
CA SER A 9 -1.53 -24.19 -7.13
C SER A 9 -2.72 -25.03 -6.67
N ASN A 10 -2.50 -26.02 -5.81
CA ASN A 10 -3.54 -26.87 -5.24
C ASN A 10 -4.33 -26.17 -4.11
N ILE A 11 -3.82 -25.06 -3.56
CA ILE A 11 -4.51 -24.31 -2.52
C ILE A 11 -5.60 -23.46 -3.16
N SER A 12 -6.82 -23.59 -2.64
CA SER A 12 -7.96 -22.81 -3.14
C SER A 12 -7.71 -21.29 -2.99
N ARG A 13 -8.14 -20.51 -3.97
CA ARG A 13 -8.09 -19.04 -3.87
C ARG A 13 -8.86 -18.52 -2.65
N ALA A 14 -9.99 -19.15 -2.31
CA ALA A 14 -10.83 -18.77 -1.19
C ALA A 14 -10.08 -18.88 0.15
N SER A 15 -9.34 -19.97 0.37
CA SER A 15 -8.54 -20.13 1.59
C SER A 15 -7.40 -19.10 1.69
N ILE A 16 -6.78 -18.73 0.56
CA ILE A 16 -5.75 -17.69 0.53
C ILE A 16 -6.34 -16.32 0.91
N VAL A 17 -7.54 -16.00 0.41
CA VAL A 17 -8.24 -14.75 0.75
C VAL A 17 -8.59 -14.71 2.23
N ALA A 18 -9.14 -15.80 2.77
CA ALA A 18 -9.50 -15.90 4.19
C ALA A 18 -8.28 -15.76 5.12
N GLU A 19 -7.16 -16.41 4.78
CA GLU A 19 -5.90 -16.27 5.53
C GLU A 19 -5.44 -14.80 5.58
N ARG A 20 -5.46 -14.13 4.42
CA ARG A 20 -5.03 -12.73 4.30
C ARG A 20 -5.96 -11.78 5.03
N GLU A 21 -7.28 -12.02 4.98
CA GLU A 21 -8.27 -11.24 5.71
C GLU A 21 -8.06 -11.37 7.21
N HIS A 22 -7.90 -12.59 7.73
CA HIS A 22 -7.59 -12.82 9.13
C HIS A 22 -6.31 -12.11 9.57
N ALA A 23 -5.24 -12.22 8.77
CA ALA A 23 -3.98 -11.51 9.04
C ALA A 23 -4.12 -9.98 9.00
N TYR A 24 -5.00 -9.44 8.15
CA TYR A 24 -5.29 -8.02 8.09
C TYR A 24 -6.12 -7.55 9.29
N LEU A 25 -7.16 -8.30 9.67
CA LEU A 25 -8.04 -7.95 10.79
C LEU A 25 -7.28 -7.88 12.11
N ASN A 26 -6.30 -8.76 12.32
CA ASN A 26 -5.45 -8.78 13.52
C ASN A 26 -4.41 -7.65 13.60
N ARG A 27 -4.25 -6.82 12.57
CA ARG A 27 -3.33 -5.67 12.61
C ARG A 27 -3.93 -4.47 13.33
N SER A 28 -3.09 -3.72 14.02
CA SER A 28 -3.45 -2.41 14.56
C SER A 28 -3.75 -1.40 13.44
N SER A 29 -4.48 -0.33 13.77
CA SER A 29 -4.77 0.75 12.82
C SER A 29 -3.49 1.40 12.26
N GLU A 30 -2.48 1.59 13.11
CA GLU A 30 -1.18 2.11 12.69
C GLU A 30 -0.48 1.19 11.69
N GLN A 31 -0.47 -0.12 11.95
CA GLN A 31 0.11 -1.10 11.04
C GLN A 31 -0.61 -1.13 9.69
N LYS A 32 -1.95 -1.02 9.68
CA LYS A 32 -2.75 -0.92 8.46
C LYS A 32 -2.38 0.33 7.66
N PHE A 33 -2.24 1.47 8.35
CA PHE A 33 -1.87 2.73 7.72
C PHE A 33 -0.45 2.71 7.12
N LEU A 34 0.54 2.22 7.87
CA LEU A 34 1.91 2.08 7.39
C LEU A 34 2.02 1.12 6.20
N ALA A 35 1.24 0.02 6.22
CA ALA A 35 1.19 -0.91 5.10
C ALA A 35 0.65 -0.24 3.82
N LEU A 36 -0.37 0.61 3.94
CA LEU A 36 -0.91 1.39 2.82
C LEU A 36 0.13 2.37 2.25
N LEU A 37 0.84 3.12 3.11
CA LEU A 37 1.89 4.02 2.67
C LEU A 37 3.02 3.29 1.94
N ASN A 38 3.39 2.11 2.43
CA ASN A 38 4.39 1.28 1.78
C ASN A 38 3.91 0.76 0.42
N LEU A 39 2.64 0.36 0.33
CA LEU A 39 2.04 -0.07 -0.94
C LEU A 39 2.06 1.07 -1.99
N ASN A 40 1.75 2.30 -1.57
CA ASN A 40 1.84 3.46 -2.45
C ASN A 40 3.27 3.70 -2.96
N ARG A 41 4.28 3.58 -2.08
CA ARG A 41 5.69 3.70 -2.47
C ARG A 41 6.10 2.63 -3.49
N ILE A 42 5.74 1.37 -3.23
CA ILE A 42 6.01 0.25 -4.15
C ILE A 42 5.33 0.50 -5.49
N SER A 43 4.07 0.95 -5.49
CA SER A 43 3.34 1.25 -6.72
C SER A 43 4.04 2.30 -7.59
N VAL A 44 4.55 3.37 -6.98
CA VAL A 44 5.34 4.40 -7.70
C VAL A 44 6.65 3.82 -8.24
N GLN A 45 7.36 3.02 -7.45
CA GLN A 45 8.60 2.38 -7.88
C GLN A 45 8.38 1.44 -9.08
N LEU A 46 7.31 0.63 -9.04
CA LEU A 46 6.94 -0.27 -10.13
C LEU A 46 6.48 0.50 -11.38
N ASN A 47 5.98 1.72 -11.23
CA ASN A 47 5.60 2.61 -12.34
C ASN A 47 6.77 3.49 -12.83
N GLY A 48 8.00 2.99 -12.76
CA GLY A 48 9.20 3.70 -13.23
C GLY A 48 9.49 4.98 -12.45
N GLY A 49 9.09 5.05 -11.17
CA GLY A 49 9.25 6.23 -10.32
C GLY A 49 8.18 7.30 -10.52
N ASN A 50 7.23 7.12 -11.43
CA ASN A 50 6.17 8.09 -11.70
C ASN A 50 4.92 7.78 -10.88
N PRO A 51 4.26 8.79 -10.27
CA PRO A 51 2.95 8.60 -9.69
C PRO A 51 1.92 8.13 -10.73
N LEU A 52 1.06 7.17 -10.35
CA LEU A 52 -0.05 6.69 -11.21
C LEU A 52 -1.01 7.80 -11.61
N LYS A 53 -1.25 8.75 -10.70
CA LYS A 53 -2.08 9.93 -10.94
C LYS A 53 -1.24 11.18 -10.72
N LYS A 54 -1.19 12.04 -11.74
CA LYS A 54 -0.65 13.39 -11.60
C LYS A 54 -1.66 14.25 -10.84
N PRO A 55 -1.23 15.13 -9.92
CA PRO A 55 -2.15 16.09 -9.32
C PRO A 55 -2.82 16.90 -10.45
N GLN A 56 -4.15 16.95 -10.43
CA GLN A 56 -4.98 17.61 -11.46
C GLN A 56 -5.01 19.15 -11.29
N GLY A 57 -4.04 19.73 -10.57
CA GLY A 57 -3.89 21.15 -10.27
C GLY A 57 -2.57 21.42 -9.54
N LEU A 58 -2.32 22.68 -9.16
CA LEU A 58 -1.10 23.08 -8.43
C LEU A 58 -0.99 22.48 -7.01
N GLY A 59 -2.01 21.75 -6.55
CA GLY A 59 -2.11 21.25 -5.18
C GLY A 59 -2.49 22.34 -4.18
N ILE A 60 -2.57 21.97 -2.89
CA ILE A 60 -2.65 22.95 -1.80
C ILE A 60 -1.23 23.45 -1.55
N VAL A 61 -0.94 24.71 -1.88
CA VAL A 61 0.32 25.36 -1.51
C VAL A 61 0.23 25.73 -0.03
N ILE A 62 0.70 24.85 0.84
CA ILE A 62 0.85 25.16 2.27
C ILE A 62 2.15 25.95 2.42
N SER A 63 2.07 27.28 2.29
CA SER A 63 3.18 28.18 2.62
C SER A 63 3.05 28.62 4.07
N LYS A 64 4.11 28.47 4.87
CA LYS A 64 4.19 29.11 6.18
C LYS A 64 4.68 30.55 5.94
N PRO A 65 3.91 31.59 6.31
CA PRO A 65 4.43 32.95 6.21
C PRO A 65 5.66 33.05 7.12
N ASN A 66 6.79 33.44 6.56
CA ASN A 66 7.94 33.88 7.37
C ASN A 66 7.52 35.19 8.03
N ILE A 67 7.49 35.19 9.36
CA ILE A 67 7.50 36.39 10.19
C ILE A 67 8.90 37.00 10.09
#